data_AF-A0A8T0ACR1-F1
#
_entry.id   AF-A0A8T0ACR1-F1
#
_cell.length_a   1.000
_cell.length_b   1.000
_cell.length_c   1.000
_cell.angle_alpha   90.00
_cell.angle_beta   90.00
_cell.angle_gamma   90.00
#
_symmetry.space_group_name_H-M   'P 1'
#
loop_
_entity.id
_entity.type
_entity.pdbx_description
1 polymer ?
#
loop_
_entity_poly.entity_id
_entity_poly.type
_entity_poly.pdbx_seq_one_letter_code
_entity_poly.pdbx_strand_id
1 'polypeptide(L)'
;KRESGDDDDDDDDDYEEEKNNEGVEFVEAGTMLDQDDGLEYQLPKHHRCACHLLNLGSTVDVLEANFNSAYKHLSRSAFAKCLSLWHKSARSTTAAEIIKENCKLQLLRPNDTRW
;
A
#
# COMPACT_ATOMS: atom_id res chain seq x y z
N LYS A 1 36.42 23.10 18.33
CA LYS A 1 35.21 23.13 19.20
C LYS A 1 34.58 24.51 19.06
N ARG A 2 33.49 24.60 18.30
CA ARG A 2 32.57 25.74 18.23
C ARG A 2 31.19 25.12 18.11
N GLU A 3 30.43 25.27 19.18
CA GLU A 3 29.00 24.97 19.32
C GLU A 3 28.20 26.16 18.78
N SER A 4 27.04 25.87 18.18
CA SER A 4 25.87 26.75 17.91
C SER A 4 25.26 26.35 16.55
N GLY A 5 24.00 25.99 16.40
CA GLY A 5 22.89 26.04 17.34
C GLY A 5 21.77 25.08 16.92
N ASP A 6 20.85 24.92 17.87
CA ASP A 6 19.52 24.33 17.73
C ASP A 6 18.79 24.87 16.50
N ASP A 7 18.08 23.96 15.83
CA ASP A 7 16.79 24.21 15.19
C ASP A 7 16.08 22.84 15.19
N ASP A 8 15.54 22.47 16.36
CA ASP A 8 14.55 21.39 16.50
C ASP A 8 13.21 21.93 15.98
N ASP A 9 12.97 21.81 14.67
CA ASP A 9 11.62 21.90 14.10
C ASP A 9 10.95 20.52 14.25
N ASP A 10 10.42 20.24 15.44
CA ASP A 10 9.41 19.20 15.67
C ASP A 10 8.08 19.71 15.08
N ASP A 11 7.92 19.54 13.77
CA ASP A 11 6.65 19.72 13.07
C ASP A 11 5.77 18.48 13.37
N ASP A 12 5.22 18.45 14.59
CA ASP A 12 4.16 17.51 14.99
C ASP A 12 2.85 17.96 14.31
N ASP A 13 2.78 17.73 13.01
CA ASP A 13 1.53 17.81 12.26
C ASP A 13 0.62 16.67 12.74
N ASP A 14 -0.13 16.95 13.82
CA ASP A 14 -1.28 16.18 14.25
C ASP A 14 -2.39 16.32 13.19
N TYR A 15 -2.26 15.53 12.12
CA TYR A 15 -3.32 15.32 11.15
C TYR A 15 -4.43 14.50 11.83
N GLU A 16 -5.31 15.15 12.59
CA GLU A 16 -6.61 14.58 12.96
C GLU A 16 -7.48 14.45 11.70
N GLU A 17 -7.23 13.37 10.95
CA GLU A 17 -8.08 12.93 9.87
C GLU A 17 -9.39 12.43 10.50
N GLU A 18 -10.42 13.29 10.59
CA GLU A 18 -11.80 12.89 10.91
C GLU A 18 -12.25 11.85 9.88
N LYS A 19 -12.00 10.57 10.18
CA LYS A 19 -12.49 9.45 9.38
C LYS A 19 -13.99 9.38 9.58
N ASN A 20 -14.73 9.99 8.66
CA ASN A 20 -16.15 9.70 8.51
C ASN A 20 -16.31 8.21 8.13
N ASN A 21 -16.55 7.40 9.14
CA ASN A 21 -16.69 5.95 9.06
C ASN A 21 -18.14 5.53 8.81
N GLU A 22 -18.94 6.40 8.18
CA GLU A 22 -20.31 6.09 7.74
C GLU A 22 -20.29 4.89 6.79
N GLY A 23 -20.75 3.74 7.30
CA GLY A 23 -20.91 2.50 6.53
C GLY A 23 -19.93 1.37 6.88
N VAL A 24 -19.03 1.54 7.85
CA VAL A 24 -18.17 0.44 8.31
C VAL A 24 -18.65 -0.05 9.68
N GLU A 25 -19.11 -1.30 9.71
CA GLU A 25 -19.46 -2.01 10.94
C GLU A 25 -18.20 -2.64 11.56
N PHE A 26 -17.88 -2.27 12.80
CA PHE A 26 -16.80 -2.92 13.54
C PHE A 26 -17.30 -4.20 14.18
N VAL A 27 -16.68 -5.32 13.81
CA VAL A 27 -16.95 -6.62 14.43
C VAL A 27 -15.82 -6.97 15.39
N GLU A 28 -16.17 -7.49 16.56
CA GLU A 28 -15.18 -7.96 17.53
C GLU A 28 -14.41 -9.16 16.97
N ALA A 29 -13.09 -9.05 16.85
CA ALA A 29 -12.24 -10.09 16.29
C ALA A 29 -12.34 -11.43 17.05
N GLY A 30 -12.54 -11.40 18.37
CA GLY A 30 -12.71 -12.61 19.20
C GLY A 30 -13.87 -13.48 18.73
N THR A 31 -15.03 -12.86 18.47
CA THR A 31 -16.23 -13.58 17.98
C THR A 31 -16.02 -14.27 16.64
N MET A 32 -15.12 -13.75 15.79
CA MET A 32 -14.77 -14.38 14.51
C MET A 32 -13.84 -15.60 14.66
N LEU A 33 -13.10 -15.67 15.76
CA LEU A 33 -12.13 -16.75 16.02
C LEU A 33 -12.76 -17.94 16.76
N ASP A 34 -13.84 -17.72 17.51
CA ASP A 34 -14.53 -18.73 18.34
C ASP A 34 -15.42 -19.72 17.55
N GLN A 35 -15.20 -19.86 16.24
CA GLN A 35 -15.97 -20.79 15.42
C GLN A 35 -15.43 -22.23 15.57
N ASP A 36 -16.09 -23.01 16.43
CA ASP A 36 -15.84 -24.45 16.66
C ASP A 36 -16.31 -25.30 15.45
N ASP A 37 -15.41 -26.12 14.92
CA ASP A 37 -15.69 -27.09 13.85
C ASP A 37 -15.93 -28.53 14.36
N GLY A 38 -15.91 -28.73 15.69
CA GLY A 38 -16.21 -29.99 16.35
C GLY A 38 -15.03 -30.97 16.41
N LEU A 39 -13.81 -30.51 16.13
CA LEU A 39 -12.59 -31.32 16.19
C LEU A 39 -11.88 -31.20 17.55
N GLU A 40 -11.29 -32.30 18.04
CA GLU A 40 -10.62 -32.37 19.36
C GLU A 40 -9.42 -31.42 19.48
N TYR A 41 -8.71 -31.15 18.37
CA TYR A 41 -7.62 -30.18 18.30
C TYR A 41 -7.79 -29.34 17.03
N GLN A 42 -8.12 -28.05 17.21
CA GLN A 42 -8.34 -27.10 16.13
C GLN A 42 -7.46 -25.86 16.33
N LEU A 43 -6.89 -25.37 15.22
CA LEU A 43 -6.36 -24.01 15.14
C LEU A 43 -7.48 -23.03 14.74
N PRO A 44 -7.48 -21.77 15.22
CA PRO A 44 -8.44 -20.77 14.78
C PRO A 44 -8.51 -20.68 13.25
N LYS A 45 -9.70 -20.43 12.71
CA LYS A 45 -9.90 -20.36 11.26
C LYS A 45 -9.00 -19.31 10.63
N HIS A 46 -8.43 -19.64 9.48
CA HIS A 46 -7.60 -18.73 8.72
C HIS A 46 -8.45 -17.63 8.06
N HIS A 47 -8.44 -16.43 8.64
CA HIS A 47 -9.07 -15.25 8.06
C HIS A 47 -8.11 -14.50 7.15
N ARG A 48 -8.62 -14.01 6.01
CA ARG A 48 -7.82 -13.20 5.08
C ARG A 48 -7.78 -11.77 5.60
N CYS A 49 -6.59 -11.15 5.63
CA CYS A 49 -6.49 -9.74 5.97
C CYS A 49 -7.18 -8.88 4.90
N ALA A 50 -7.57 -7.66 5.28
CA ALA A 50 -8.21 -6.71 4.37
C ALA A 50 -7.39 -6.49 3.08
N CYS A 51 -6.07 -6.35 3.21
CA CYS A 51 -5.17 -6.22 2.06
C CYS A 51 -5.28 -7.41 1.10
N HIS A 52 -5.42 -8.62 1.64
CA HIS A 52 -5.55 -9.81 0.83
C HIS A 52 -6.87 -9.84 0.04
N LEU A 53 -7.97 -9.42 0.67
CA LEU A 53 -9.25 -9.32 -0.02
C LEU A 53 -9.25 -8.23 -1.11
N LEU A 54 -8.68 -7.07 -0.80
CA LEU A 54 -8.57 -5.94 -1.74
C LEU A 54 -7.74 -6.29 -2.97
N ASN A 55 -6.59 -6.94 -2.79
CA ASN A 55 -5.77 -7.37 -3.92
C ASN A 55 -6.46 -8.48 -4.73
N LEU A 56 -7.18 -9.40 -4.07
CA LEU A 56 -7.94 -10.41 -4.81
C LEU A 56 -9.00 -9.76 -5.71
N GLY A 57 -9.78 -8.80 -5.20
CA GLY A 57 -10.74 -8.04 -6.01
C GLY A 57 -10.04 -7.27 -7.15
N SER A 58 -9.01 -6.49 -6.80
CA SER A 58 -8.28 -5.67 -7.76
C SER A 58 -7.63 -6.50 -8.88
N THR A 59 -7.10 -7.68 -8.57
CA THR A 59 -6.49 -8.58 -9.58
C THR A 59 -7.55 -9.16 -10.51
N VAL A 60 -8.72 -9.52 -10.02
CA VAL A 60 -9.86 -9.95 -10.86
C VAL A 60 -10.30 -8.82 -11.79
N ASP A 61 -10.46 -7.60 -11.26
CA ASP A 61 -10.87 -6.44 -12.06
C ASP A 61 -9.85 -6.11 -13.16
N VAL A 62 -8.55 -6.18 -12.84
CA VAL A 62 -7.47 -5.98 -13.81
C VAL A 62 -7.48 -7.05 -14.89
N LEU A 63 -7.76 -8.32 -14.54
CA LEU A 63 -7.86 -9.41 -15.51
C LEU A 63 -9.03 -9.19 -16.47
N GLU A 64 -10.17 -8.73 -15.97
CA GLU A 64 -11.33 -8.39 -16.81
C GLU A 64 -11.06 -7.18 -17.70
N ALA A 65 -10.50 -6.10 -17.14
CA ALA A 65 -10.15 -4.90 -17.91
C ALA A 65 -9.17 -5.20 -19.06
N ASN A 66 -8.32 -6.22 -18.92
CA ASN A 66 -7.39 -6.65 -19.95
C ASN A 66 -8.04 -7.27 -21.21
N PHE A 67 -9.34 -7.57 -21.21
CA PHE A 67 -10.07 -7.92 -22.44
C PHE A 67 -10.15 -6.74 -23.42
N ASN A 68 -10.11 -5.50 -22.91
CA ASN A 68 -9.97 -4.31 -23.74
C ASN A 68 -8.50 -4.14 -24.14
N SER A 69 -8.21 -4.31 -25.44
CA SER A 69 -6.85 -4.22 -25.97
C SER A 69 -6.22 -2.83 -25.78
N ALA A 70 -6.99 -1.75 -25.94
CA ALA A 70 -6.49 -0.39 -25.75
C ALA A 70 -6.07 -0.16 -24.29
N TYR A 71 -6.90 -0.59 -23.34
CA TYR A 71 -6.56 -0.56 -21.91
C TYR A 71 -5.31 -1.40 -21.62
N LYS A 72 -5.26 -2.64 -22.11
CA LYS A 72 -4.13 -3.55 -21.89
C LYS A 72 -2.81 -2.98 -22.42
N HIS A 73 -2.82 -2.35 -23.60
CA HIS A 73 -1.62 -1.72 -24.15
C HIS A 73 -1.20 -0.49 -23.34
N LEU A 74 -2.15 0.38 -23.00
CA LEU A 74 -1.88 1.59 -22.23
C LEU A 74 -1.37 1.28 -20.83
N SER A 75 -2.06 0.40 -20.09
CA SER A 75 -1.69 0.00 -18.72
C SER A 75 -0.30 -0.61 -18.69
N ARG A 76 0.02 -1.56 -19.57
CA ARG A 76 1.37 -2.16 -19.63
C ARG A 76 2.46 -1.14 -19.92
N SER A 77 2.21 -0.20 -20.83
CA SER A 77 3.17 0.87 -21.14
C SER A 77 3.38 1.80 -19.93
N ALA A 78 2.30 2.21 -19.26
CA ALA A 78 2.35 3.06 -18.08
C ALA A 78 3.10 2.36 -16.94
N PHE A 79 2.70 1.14 -16.57
CA PHE A 79 3.35 0.38 -15.49
C PHE A 79 4.83 0.09 -15.78
N ALA A 80 5.21 -0.17 -17.04
CA ALA A 80 6.62 -0.35 -17.39
C ALA A 80 7.46 0.92 -17.15
N LYS A 81 6.91 2.10 -17.46
CA LYS A 81 7.56 3.39 -17.18
C LYS A 81 7.66 3.64 -15.68
N CYS A 82 6.57 3.41 -14.94
CA CYS A 82 6.57 3.59 -13.49
C CYS A 82 7.57 2.64 -12.82
N LEU A 83 7.59 1.36 -13.20
CA LEU A 83 8.55 0.38 -12.68
C LEU A 83 10.00 0.80 -12.97
N SER A 84 10.25 1.37 -14.15
CA SER A 84 11.57 1.91 -14.49
C SER A 84 11.97 3.07 -13.59
N LEU A 85 11.05 3.97 -13.25
CA LEU A 85 11.30 5.06 -12.29
C LEU A 85 11.54 4.51 -10.88
N TRP A 86 10.73 3.55 -10.43
CA TRP A 86 10.90 2.87 -9.16
C TRP A 86 12.25 2.18 -9.02
N HIS A 87 12.67 1.42 -10.05
CA HIS A 87 13.98 0.78 -10.05
C HIS A 87 15.13 1.78 -10.01
N LYS A 88 14.98 2.95 -10.64
CA LYS A 88 16.00 4.01 -10.61
C LYS A 88 16.06 4.70 -9.27
N SER A 89 14.92 5.14 -8.73
CA SER A 89 14.85 5.79 -7.41
C SER A 89 15.35 4.83 -6.31
N ALA A 90 15.03 3.54 -6.43
CA ALA A 90 15.47 2.49 -5.52
C ALA A 90 17.00 2.30 -5.44
N ARG A 91 17.74 2.67 -6.48
CA ARG A 91 19.18 2.36 -6.64
C ARG A 91 20.08 3.57 -6.56
N SER A 92 19.52 4.78 -6.57
CA SER A 92 20.28 6.03 -6.56
C SER A 92 19.50 7.12 -5.84
N THR A 93 20.09 7.66 -4.77
CA THR A 93 19.56 8.80 -4.03
C THR A 93 19.48 10.03 -4.93
N THR A 94 20.50 10.31 -5.75
CA THR A 94 20.47 11.39 -6.74
C THR A 94 19.31 11.24 -7.73
N ALA A 95 19.06 10.03 -8.25
CA ALA A 95 17.92 9.80 -9.12
C ALA A 95 16.58 9.99 -8.39
N ALA A 96 16.49 9.57 -7.12
CA ALA A 96 15.30 9.78 -6.30
C ALA A 96 15.01 11.28 -6.08
N GLU A 97 16.03 12.10 -5.81
CA GLU A 97 15.88 13.55 -5.67
C GLU A 97 15.44 14.21 -6.97
N ILE A 98 16.05 13.84 -8.12
CA ILE A 98 15.62 14.35 -9.44
C ILE A 98 14.15 13.96 -9.70
N ILE A 99 13.75 12.73 -9.39
CA ILE A 99 12.36 12.29 -9.55
C ILE A 99 11.45 13.11 -8.63
N LYS A 100 11.80 13.33 -7.37
CA LYS A 100 11.03 14.16 -6.43
C LYS A 100 10.90 15.60 -6.92
N GLU A 101 11.96 16.17 -7.46
CA GLU A 101 11.95 17.53 -8.01
C GLU A 101 11.03 17.65 -9.22
N ASN A 102 11.04 16.67 -10.13
CA ASN A 102 10.24 16.70 -11.36
C ASN A 102 8.78 16.30 -11.12
N CYS A 103 8.55 15.25 -10.33
CA CYS A 103 7.21 14.72 -10.05
C CYS A 103 6.52 15.40 -8.86
N LYS A 104 7.25 16.24 -8.11
CA LYS A 104 6.80 16.89 -6.86
C LYS A 104 6.36 15.90 -5.77
N LEU A 105 6.78 14.64 -5.90
CA LEU A 105 6.37 13.51 -5.06
C LEU A 105 7.52 12.52 -4.95
N GLN A 106 7.73 11.97 -3.75
CA GLN A 106 8.65 10.86 -3.54
C GLN A 106 7.92 9.54 -3.81
N LEU A 107 8.52 8.70 -4.67
CA LEU A 107 7.92 7.41 -5.01
C LEU A 107 8.02 6.43 -3.84
N LEU A 108 6.88 5.97 -3.32
CA LEU A 108 6.81 4.91 -2.31
C LEU A 108 7.38 3.62 -2.88
N ARG A 109 8.31 2.96 -2.18
CA ARG A 109 8.89 1.69 -2.64
C ARG A 109 7.80 0.61 -2.66
N PRO A 110 7.47 0.01 -3.83
CA PRO A 110 6.55 -1.11 -3.90
C PRO A 110 7.18 -2.26 -3.12
N ASN A 111 6.39 -2.89 -2.24
CA ASN A 111 6.80 -4.12 -1.59
C ASN A 111 6.18 -5.29 -2.36
N ASP A 112 6.95 -5.89 -3.27
CA ASP A 112 6.50 -7.04 -4.07
C ASP A 112 6.04 -8.23 -3.20
N THR A 113 6.49 -8.31 -1.95
CA THR A 113 6.16 -9.41 -1.02
C THR A 113 5.08 -9.08 0.00
N ARG A 114 4.57 -7.84 0.05
CA ARG A 114 3.53 -7.44 0.99
C ARG A 114 2.53 -6.53 0.29
N TRP A 115 1.46 -7.16 -0.18
CA TRP A 115 0.18 -6.53 -0.40
C TRP A 115 -0.63 -6.69 0.89
#